data_AF-A0A1X0UJI7-F1
#
_entry.id   AF-A0A1X0UJI7-F1
#
_cell.length_a   1.000
_cell.length_b   1.000
_cell.length_c   1.000
_cell.angle_alpha   90.00
_cell.angle_beta   90.00
_cell.angle_gamma   90.00
#
_symmetry.space_group_name_H-M   'P 1'
#
loop_
_entity.id
_entity.type
_entity.pdbx_description
1 polymer ?
#
loop_
_entity_poly.entity_id
_entity_poly.type
_entity_poly.pdbx_seq_one_letter_code
_entity_poly.pdbx_strand_id
1 'polypeptide(L)'
;MVLRIFGWSIGVTIVSVIVAFLYGGLEAAILVLILGVLEVSLSFDNAVINATVLRRMSEFWQKIFLTIGIVIAVFGMRLLFPLVIVWAASGLGPVAAIQLALNPPENDGAYFPDGSPSYETLLTDAHPQIAAFGGMFLLMLFLGFVFEDREITWLSWLEKPLARIGKLDQLSVVVAGLLLVLSAEFLADDDKISTVMVAGVLGMITYIAVNGLGELFNTDEEGEGASGGPSELAKATGKAGFFLFLYLEVLDASFSFDGVIGAFAITADPIIIALGLGFIGAMFVRSITVFLVRKGTLSDYVYLEHGAHWAIGALAIILLVSIGVHISELITGFVGILFIGAALISSIRRNKKLVEQGEDTELKV
;
A
#
# COMPACT_ATOMS: atom_id res chain seq x y z
N MET A 1 5.99 -26.01 6.49
CA MET A 1 5.95 -24.83 5.60
C MET A 1 5.46 -23.59 6.34
N VAL A 2 4.25 -23.61 6.92
CA VAL A 2 3.67 -22.49 7.72
C VAL A 2 4.61 -22.00 8.84
N LEU A 3 5.11 -22.91 9.68
CA LEU A 3 6.08 -22.59 10.74
C LEU A 3 7.38 -21.91 10.26
N ARG A 4 7.81 -22.16 9.02
CA ARG A 4 9.02 -21.56 8.46
C ARG A 4 8.78 -20.16 7.92
N ILE A 5 7.54 -19.86 7.52
CA ILE A 5 7.13 -18.53 7.05
C ILE A 5 6.86 -17.62 8.27
N PHE A 6 6.02 -18.08 9.20
CA PHE A 6 5.63 -17.27 10.37
C PHE A 6 6.62 -17.33 11.53
N GLY A 7 7.63 -18.21 11.50
CA GLY A 7 8.58 -18.39 12.60
C GLY A 7 9.33 -17.10 12.97
N TRP A 8 9.72 -16.31 11.97
CA TRP A 8 10.33 -14.99 12.21
C TRP A 8 9.34 -14.00 12.80
N SER A 9 8.10 -13.94 12.29
CA SER A 9 7.06 -13.06 12.85
C SER A 9 6.77 -13.39 14.32
N ILE A 10 6.66 -14.68 14.67
CA ILE A 10 6.47 -15.13 16.06
C ILE A 10 7.67 -14.75 16.93
N GLY A 11 8.90 -14.96 16.42
CA GLY A 11 10.12 -14.59 17.15
C GLY A 11 10.18 -13.08 17.43
N VAL A 12 9.88 -12.25 16.41
CA VAL A 12 9.79 -10.80 16.56
C VAL A 12 8.70 -10.42 17.55
N THR A 13 7.52 -11.05 17.52
CA THR A 13 6.46 -10.80 18.51
C THR A 13 6.90 -11.09 19.93
N ILE A 14 7.55 -12.23 20.18
CA ILE A 14 8.03 -12.57 21.52
C ILE A 14 9.03 -11.50 21.99
N VAL A 15 9.99 -11.12 21.14
CA VAL A 15 10.98 -10.09 21.46
C VAL A 15 10.31 -8.74 21.72
N SER A 16 9.41 -8.29 20.83
CA SER A 16 8.70 -7.02 20.97
C SER A 16 7.86 -6.96 22.26
N VAL A 17 7.18 -8.05 22.62
CA VAL A 17 6.39 -8.13 23.86
C VAL A 17 7.28 -8.11 25.09
N ILE A 18 8.43 -8.78 25.07
CA ILE A 18 9.41 -8.73 26.17
C ILE A 18 9.95 -7.31 26.33
N VAL A 19 10.36 -6.67 25.22
CA VAL A 19 10.86 -5.30 25.25
C VAL A 19 9.79 -4.34 25.77
N ALA A 20 8.55 -4.47 25.31
CA ALA A 20 7.42 -3.67 25.79
C ALA A 20 7.17 -3.88 27.29
N PHE A 21 7.22 -5.13 27.77
CA PHE A 21 7.07 -5.45 29.19
C PHE A 21 8.18 -4.82 30.05
N LEU A 22 9.43 -4.83 29.56
CA LEU A 22 10.55 -4.19 30.26
C LEU A 22 10.48 -2.67 30.23
N TYR A 23 9.88 -2.10 29.18
CA TYR A 23 9.74 -0.65 28.99
C TYR A 23 8.59 -0.06 29.83
N GLY A 24 7.39 -0.62 29.74
CA GLY A 24 6.17 -0.07 30.35
C GLY A 24 5.32 -1.09 31.10
N GLY A 25 5.87 -2.26 31.45
CA GLY A 25 5.17 -3.29 32.21
C GLY A 25 4.09 -4.03 31.41
N LEU A 26 3.14 -4.63 32.14
CA LEU A 26 2.10 -5.46 31.54
C LEU A 26 1.18 -4.67 30.58
N GLU A 27 0.94 -3.40 30.89
CA GLU A 27 0.11 -2.52 30.07
C GLU A 27 0.72 -2.32 28.67
N ALA A 28 1.99 -1.92 28.60
CA ALA A 28 2.70 -1.78 27.32
C ALA A 28 2.74 -3.09 26.53
N ALA A 29 2.94 -4.23 27.20
CA ALA A 29 2.91 -5.55 26.56
C ALA A 29 1.54 -5.87 25.91
N ILE A 30 0.44 -5.50 26.58
CA ILE A 30 -0.92 -5.66 26.05
C ILE A 30 -1.15 -4.70 24.88
N LEU A 31 -0.77 -3.43 25.01
CA LEU A 31 -0.94 -2.43 23.95
C LEU A 31 -0.20 -2.83 22.66
N VAL A 32 1.05 -3.29 22.78
CA VAL A 32 1.83 -3.79 21.63
C VAL A 32 1.13 -4.97 20.92
N LEU A 33 0.49 -5.87 21.67
CA LEU A 33 -0.29 -6.97 21.08
C LEU A 33 -1.57 -6.48 20.41
N ILE A 34 -2.29 -5.55 21.02
CA ILE A 34 -3.50 -4.94 20.44
C ILE A 34 -3.14 -4.25 19.12
N LEU A 35 -2.09 -3.42 19.11
CA LEU A 35 -1.61 -2.74 17.90
C LEU A 35 -1.12 -3.71 16.83
N GLY A 36 -0.45 -4.81 17.22
CA GLY A 36 -0.07 -5.86 16.28
C GLY A 36 -1.28 -6.52 15.63
N VAL A 37 -2.33 -6.81 16.39
CA VAL A 37 -3.59 -7.38 15.85
C VAL A 37 -4.33 -6.37 14.98
N LEU A 38 -4.38 -5.10 15.42
CA LEU A 38 -4.97 -4.00 14.64
C LEU A 38 -4.31 -3.92 13.27
N GLU A 39 -2.98 -3.87 13.23
CA GLU A 39 -2.23 -3.73 11.97
C GLU A 39 -2.44 -4.93 11.04
N VAL A 40 -2.42 -6.15 11.57
CA VAL A 40 -2.67 -7.35 10.75
C VAL A 40 -4.10 -7.35 10.18
N SER A 41 -5.06 -6.82 10.93
CA SER A 41 -6.46 -6.76 10.52
C SER A 41 -6.69 -5.70 9.45
N LEU A 42 -6.16 -4.48 9.66
CA LEU A 42 -6.27 -3.35 8.75
C LEU A 42 -5.45 -3.53 7.48
N SER A 43 -4.33 -4.26 7.54
CA SER A 43 -3.42 -4.47 6.41
C SER A 43 -3.53 -5.83 5.74
N PHE A 44 -4.63 -6.57 5.95
CA PHE A 44 -4.82 -7.88 5.34
C PHE A 44 -5.02 -7.80 3.81
N ASP A 45 -5.88 -6.90 3.35
CA ASP A 45 -6.10 -6.61 1.94
C ASP A 45 -4.81 -6.10 1.27
N ASN A 46 -4.01 -5.31 1.99
CA ASN A 46 -2.68 -4.85 1.56
C ASN A 46 -1.75 -6.04 1.30
N ALA A 47 -1.77 -7.04 2.18
CA ALA A 47 -0.98 -8.26 2.01
C ALA A 47 -1.36 -9.03 0.73
N VAL A 48 -2.65 -9.03 0.37
CA VAL A 48 -3.18 -9.68 -0.84
C VAL A 48 -2.83 -8.92 -2.11
N ILE A 49 -2.97 -7.59 -2.10
CA ILE A 49 -2.57 -6.72 -3.21
C ILE A 49 -1.07 -6.90 -3.47
N ASN A 50 -0.25 -6.81 -2.40
CA ASN A 50 1.18 -7.02 -2.49
C ASN A 50 1.53 -8.42 -3.03
N ALA A 51 0.80 -9.46 -2.62
CA ALA A 51 1.01 -10.82 -3.11
C ALA A 51 0.74 -10.95 -4.61
N THR A 52 -0.30 -10.28 -5.10
CA THR A 52 -0.70 -10.30 -6.51
C THR A 52 0.40 -9.71 -7.40
N VAL A 53 1.00 -8.61 -6.96
CA VAL A 53 2.08 -7.94 -7.70
C VAL A 53 3.40 -8.68 -7.54
N LEU A 54 3.73 -9.15 -6.33
CA LEU A 54 4.95 -9.91 -6.05
C LEU A 54 5.06 -11.17 -6.90
N ARG A 55 3.93 -11.81 -7.24
CA ARG A 55 3.88 -12.97 -8.15
C ARG A 55 4.41 -12.67 -9.55
N ARG A 56 4.28 -11.44 -10.04
CA ARG A 56 4.77 -11.02 -11.36
C ARG A 56 6.27 -10.74 -11.38
N MET A 57 6.92 -10.74 -10.22
CA MET A 57 8.33 -10.44 -10.10
C MET A 57 9.18 -11.72 -10.20
N SER A 58 10.38 -11.60 -10.78
CA SER A 58 11.39 -12.66 -10.75
C SER A 58 11.75 -13.06 -9.31
N GLU A 59 12.26 -14.28 -9.10
CA GLU A 59 12.67 -14.77 -7.77
C GLU A 59 13.68 -13.84 -7.07
N PHE A 60 14.56 -13.19 -7.84
CA PHE A 60 15.52 -12.22 -7.33
C PHE A 60 14.82 -11.03 -6.66
N TRP A 61 13.85 -10.42 -7.36
CA TRP A 61 13.08 -9.30 -6.86
C TRP A 61 12.14 -9.69 -5.74
N GLN A 62 11.56 -10.90 -5.78
CA GLN A 62 10.84 -11.45 -4.64
C GLN A 62 11.76 -11.52 -3.41
N LYS A 63 13.01 -11.97 -3.56
CA LYS A 63 13.96 -12.01 -2.44
C LYS A 63 14.33 -10.63 -1.92
N ILE A 64 14.54 -9.64 -2.80
CA ILE A 64 14.79 -8.24 -2.39
C ILE A 64 13.60 -7.70 -1.59
N PHE A 65 12.40 -7.88 -2.12
CA PHE A 65 11.17 -7.50 -1.42
C PHE A 65 11.12 -8.17 -0.03
N LEU A 66 11.37 -9.47 0.05
CA LEU A 66 11.34 -10.18 1.34
C LEU A 66 12.53 -9.93 2.27
N THR A 67 13.50 -9.11 1.89
CA THR A 67 14.67 -8.79 2.72
C THR A 67 14.77 -7.29 2.97
N ILE A 68 15.13 -6.53 1.93
CA ILE A 68 15.24 -5.07 1.98
C ILE A 68 13.87 -4.43 2.19
N GLY A 69 12.86 -4.91 1.48
CA GLY A 69 11.50 -4.36 1.62
C GLY A 69 10.91 -4.56 3.03
N ILE A 70 11.35 -5.56 3.82
CA ILE A 70 10.95 -5.66 5.23
C ILE A 70 11.55 -4.52 6.05
N VAL A 71 12.83 -4.20 5.81
CA VAL A 71 13.49 -3.09 6.51
C VAL A 71 12.81 -1.77 6.16
N ILE A 72 12.46 -1.58 4.89
CA ILE A 72 11.72 -0.39 4.45
C ILE A 72 10.31 -0.37 5.06
N ALA A 73 9.55 -1.47 5.02
CA ALA A 73 8.22 -1.52 5.63
C ALA A 73 8.24 -1.21 7.14
N VAL A 74 9.15 -1.83 7.89
CA VAL A 74 9.24 -1.71 9.36
C VAL A 74 9.81 -0.36 9.78
N PHE A 75 10.94 0.07 9.20
CA PHE A 75 11.65 1.27 9.63
C PHE A 75 11.43 2.46 8.71
N GLY A 76 11.36 2.23 7.40
CA GLY A 76 11.06 3.27 6.42
C GLY A 76 9.64 3.79 6.61
N MET A 77 8.63 2.94 6.42
CA MET A 77 7.25 3.39 6.25
C MET A 77 6.55 3.69 7.57
N ARG A 78 6.91 3.00 8.65
CA ARG A 78 6.25 3.12 9.97
C ARG A 78 6.99 4.03 10.95
N LEU A 79 8.29 4.28 10.76
CA LEU A 79 9.09 5.14 11.64
C LEU A 79 9.61 6.39 10.93
N LEU A 80 10.39 6.20 9.86
CA LEU A 80 11.05 7.30 9.17
C LEU A 80 10.07 8.16 8.38
N PHE A 81 9.11 7.56 7.70
CA PHE A 81 8.17 8.25 6.83
C PHE A 81 7.27 9.23 7.62
N PRO A 82 6.59 8.83 8.71
CA PRO A 82 5.85 9.77 9.55
C PRO A 82 6.73 10.93 10.07
N LEU A 83 7.97 10.61 10.47
CA LEU A 83 8.90 11.62 10.98
C LEU A 83 9.31 12.63 9.90
N VAL A 84 9.57 12.16 8.67
CA VAL A 84 9.88 13.02 7.52
C VAL A 84 8.70 13.92 7.17
N ILE A 85 7.48 13.39 7.25
CA ILE A 85 6.27 14.19 7.04
C ILE A 85 6.16 15.29 8.09
N VAL A 86 6.30 14.97 9.37
CA VAL A 86 6.22 15.99 10.43
C VAL A 86 7.33 17.02 10.26
N TRP A 87 8.56 16.62 9.95
CA TRP A 87 9.64 17.56 9.61
C TRP A 87 9.24 18.51 8.47
N ALA A 88 8.77 17.96 7.35
CA ALA A 88 8.43 18.74 6.17
C ALA A 88 7.22 19.66 6.38
N ALA A 89 6.19 19.18 7.08
CA ALA A 89 4.93 19.89 7.30
C ALA A 89 5.03 20.98 8.39
N SER A 90 5.76 20.70 9.48
CA SER A 90 5.88 21.64 10.61
C SER A 90 7.04 22.63 10.49
N GLY A 91 7.98 22.39 9.58
CA GLY A 91 9.23 23.15 9.49
C GLY A 91 10.19 22.94 10.66
N LEU A 92 9.87 22.04 11.61
CA LEU A 92 10.74 21.68 12.72
C LEU A 92 11.97 20.93 12.22
N GLY A 93 13.17 21.25 12.70
CA GLY A 93 14.37 20.48 12.34
C GLY A 93 14.24 18.98 12.69
N PRO A 94 14.98 18.07 12.03
CA PRO A 94 14.81 16.62 12.20
C PRO A 94 14.93 16.14 13.65
N VAL A 95 15.85 16.74 14.41
CA VAL A 95 16.05 16.43 15.82
C VAL A 95 14.85 16.88 16.67
N ALA A 96 14.26 18.03 16.35
CA ALA A 96 13.08 18.54 17.05
C ALA A 96 11.85 17.67 16.75
N ALA A 97 11.69 17.19 15.51
CA ALA A 97 10.63 16.24 15.16
C ALA A 97 10.76 14.91 15.94
N ILE A 98 11.99 14.40 16.11
CA ILE A 98 12.23 13.19 16.95
C ILE A 98 11.91 13.48 18.41
N GLN A 99 12.34 14.63 18.93
CA GLN A 99 12.02 15.02 20.31
C GLN A 99 10.52 15.16 20.53
N LEU A 100 9.80 15.74 19.56
CA LEU A 100 8.34 15.85 19.63
C LEU A 100 7.66 14.47 19.63
N ALA A 101 8.13 13.55 18.78
CA ALA A 101 7.62 12.19 18.75
C ALA A 101 7.85 11.45 20.08
N LEU A 102 9.07 11.54 20.63
CA LEU A 102 9.46 10.84 21.86
C LEU A 102 8.89 11.42 23.16
N ASN A 103 8.27 12.60 23.11
CA ASN A 103 7.69 13.25 24.28
C ASN A 103 6.23 13.61 23.99
N PRO A 104 5.33 12.61 23.89
CA PRO A 104 3.90 12.89 23.74
C PRO A 104 3.37 13.65 24.97
N PRO A 105 2.34 14.49 24.80
CA PRO A 105 1.71 15.20 25.91
C PRO A 105 1.01 14.24 26.89
N GLU A 106 0.81 14.69 28.12
CA GLU A 106 0.14 13.89 29.16
C GLU A 106 -1.28 13.48 28.72
N ASN A 107 -1.64 12.21 28.99
CA ASN A 107 -2.92 11.60 28.61
C ASN A 107 -3.21 11.58 27.10
N ASP A 108 -2.18 11.50 26.26
CA ASP A 108 -2.30 11.42 24.79
C ASP A 108 -3.10 12.62 24.20
N GLY A 109 -2.86 13.82 24.73
CA GLY A 109 -3.52 15.03 24.27
C GLY A 109 -3.14 15.48 22.85
N ALA A 110 -4.04 16.16 22.15
CA ALA A 110 -3.73 16.74 20.83
C ALA A 110 -2.75 17.94 20.89
N TYR A 111 -2.64 18.60 22.05
CA TYR A 111 -1.81 19.79 22.25
C TYR A 111 -1.10 19.72 23.60
N PHE A 112 0.09 20.32 23.67
CA PHE A 112 0.81 20.53 24.91
C PHE A 112 0.16 21.65 25.73
N PRO A 113 0.44 21.74 27.05
CA PRO A 113 -0.07 22.82 27.90
C PRO A 113 0.32 24.24 27.45
N ASP A 114 1.38 24.38 26.64
CA ASP A 114 1.81 25.65 26.05
C ASP A 114 1.08 26.02 24.75
N GLY A 115 0.17 25.16 24.28
CA GLY A 115 -0.61 25.34 23.05
C GLY A 115 0.08 24.84 21.78
N SER A 116 1.30 24.27 21.86
CA SER A 116 1.96 23.68 20.71
C SER A 116 1.29 22.35 20.30
N PRO A 117 1.23 22.02 19.00
CA PRO A 117 0.59 20.79 18.52
C PRO A 117 1.44 19.56 18.86
N SER A 118 0.77 18.45 19.20
CA SER A 118 1.42 17.15 19.37
C SER A 118 1.94 16.59 18.04
N TYR A 119 2.78 15.57 18.13
CA TYR A 119 3.26 14.84 16.95
C TYR A 119 2.09 14.25 16.14
N GLU A 120 1.11 13.66 16.82
CA GLU A 120 -0.13 13.14 16.22
C GLU A 120 -0.89 14.23 15.46
N THR A 121 -1.05 15.41 16.08
CA THR A 121 -1.78 16.53 15.45
C THR A 121 -1.09 16.98 14.18
N LEU A 122 0.24 17.14 14.19
CA LEU A 122 0.99 17.52 12.99
C LEU A 122 0.95 16.45 11.90
N LEU A 123 0.97 15.18 12.28
CA LEU A 123 0.87 14.07 11.33
C LEU A 123 -0.54 13.99 10.70
N THR A 124 -1.58 14.19 11.51
CA THR A 124 -2.97 14.22 11.06
C THR A 124 -3.25 15.44 10.20
N ASP A 125 -2.65 16.59 10.51
CA ASP A 125 -2.77 17.80 9.70
C ASP A 125 -2.17 17.63 8.29
N ALA A 126 -1.15 16.78 8.19
CA ALA A 126 -0.53 16.32 6.96
C ALA A 126 -1.31 15.21 6.21
N HIS A 127 -2.43 14.71 6.75
CA HIS A 127 -3.21 13.65 6.08
C HIS A 127 -3.69 14.03 4.66
N PRO A 128 -4.27 15.23 4.41
CA PRO A 128 -4.78 15.58 3.07
C PRO A 128 -3.73 15.50 1.96
N GLN A 129 -2.48 15.91 2.23
CA GLN A 129 -1.41 15.82 1.22
C GLN A 129 -1.01 14.38 0.93
N ILE A 130 -0.98 13.51 1.95
CA ILE A 130 -0.61 12.09 1.79
C ILE A 130 -1.73 11.35 1.05
N ALA A 131 -2.98 11.59 1.46
CA ALA A 131 -4.15 11.04 0.81
C ALA A 131 -4.25 11.46 -0.66
N ALA A 132 -3.94 12.72 -0.99
CA ALA A 132 -3.89 13.19 -2.38
C ALA A 132 -2.75 12.52 -3.17
N PHE A 133 -1.54 12.47 -2.63
CA PHE A 133 -0.39 11.84 -3.29
C PHE A 133 -0.64 10.35 -3.56
N GLY A 134 -0.95 9.59 -2.50
CA GLY A 134 -1.19 8.15 -2.58
C GLY A 134 -2.45 7.85 -3.38
N GLY A 135 -3.55 8.56 -3.13
CA GLY A 135 -4.82 8.40 -3.84
C GLY A 135 -4.67 8.61 -5.34
N MET A 136 -3.94 9.65 -5.78
CA MET A 136 -3.69 9.88 -7.19
C MET A 136 -2.76 8.84 -7.83
N PHE A 137 -1.73 8.39 -7.12
CA PHE A 137 -0.87 7.30 -7.60
C PHE A 137 -1.66 6.00 -7.83
N LEU A 138 -2.50 5.63 -6.85
CA LEU A 138 -3.32 4.44 -6.89
C LEU A 138 -4.45 4.53 -7.92
N LEU A 139 -5.04 5.73 -8.07
CA LEU A 139 -6.05 5.99 -9.09
C LEU A 139 -5.46 5.82 -10.48
N MET A 140 -4.27 6.36 -10.74
CA MET A 140 -3.60 6.19 -12.03
C MET A 140 -3.33 4.73 -12.36
N LEU A 141 -2.92 3.93 -11.38
CA LEU A 141 -2.77 2.49 -11.53
C LEU A 141 -4.09 1.80 -11.87
N PHE A 142 -5.14 2.10 -11.11
CA PHE A 142 -6.45 1.53 -11.33
C PHE A 142 -7.00 1.88 -12.72
N LEU A 143 -6.89 3.14 -13.14
CA LEU A 143 -7.32 3.58 -14.46
C LEU A 143 -6.51 2.91 -15.58
N GLY A 144 -5.20 2.73 -15.38
CA GLY A 144 -4.36 1.95 -16.30
C GLY A 144 -4.87 0.52 -16.49
N PHE A 145 -5.25 -0.15 -15.40
CA PHE A 145 -5.83 -1.50 -15.45
C PHE A 145 -7.23 -1.53 -16.09
N VAL A 146 -8.11 -0.61 -15.72
CA VAL A 146 -9.53 -0.61 -16.11
C VAL A 146 -9.75 -0.23 -17.58
N PHE A 147 -8.86 0.57 -18.14
CA PHE A 147 -8.92 1.00 -19.53
C PHE A 147 -8.21 0.04 -20.50
N GLU A 148 -7.49 -0.95 -19.99
CA GLU A 148 -6.82 -1.97 -20.80
C GLU A 148 -7.82 -3.04 -21.30
N ASP A 149 -7.71 -3.43 -22.57
CA ASP A 149 -8.52 -4.52 -23.12
C ASP A 149 -7.92 -5.87 -22.72
N ARG A 150 -8.67 -6.65 -21.94
CA ARG A 150 -8.22 -7.93 -21.36
C ARG A 150 -9.12 -9.08 -21.82
N GLU A 151 -8.50 -10.21 -22.14
CA GLU A 151 -9.23 -11.42 -22.57
C GLU A 151 -10.18 -11.94 -21.49
N ILE A 152 -9.74 -11.86 -20.23
CA ILE A 152 -10.51 -12.24 -19.07
C ILE A 152 -11.03 -10.98 -18.41
N THR A 153 -12.33 -10.96 -18.09
CA THR A 153 -12.99 -9.88 -17.35
C THR A 153 -13.79 -10.47 -16.20
N TRP A 154 -13.75 -9.82 -15.04
CA TRP A 154 -14.52 -10.26 -13.87
C TRP A 154 -15.87 -9.53 -13.81
N LEU A 155 -15.84 -8.20 -13.79
CA LEU A 155 -17.03 -7.35 -13.87
C LEU A 155 -17.26 -6.93 -15.32
N SER A 156 -17.56 -7.89 -16.21
CA SER A 156 -17.62 -7.63 -17.66
C SER A 156 -18.59 -6.52 -18.08
N TRP A 157 -19.62 -6.25 -17.28
CA TRP A 157 -20.58 -5.17 -17.54
C TRP A 157 -19.99 -3.76 -17.30
N LEU A 158 -18.91 -3.67 -16.54
CA LEU A 158 -18.22 -2.43 -16.19
C LEU A 158 -16.85 -2.33 -16.89
N GLU A 159 -16.07 -3.41 -16.88
CA GLU A 159 -14.74 -3.48 -17.49
C GLU A 159 -14.79 -3.33 -19.03
N LYS A 160 -15.72 -4.01 -19.73
CA LYS A 160 -15.77 -3.92 -21.21
C LYS A 160 -16.15 -2.53 -21.74
N PRO A 161 -17.14 -1.81 -21.17
CA PRO A 161 -17.39 -0.43 -21.54
C PRO A 161 -16.19 0.48 -21.25
N LEU A 162 -15.57 0.34 -20.07
CA LEU A 162 -14.44 1.18 -19.69
C LEU A 162 -13.22 0.97 -20.60
N ALA A 163 -12.89 -0.29 -20.94
CA ALA A 163 -11.84 -0.61 -21.91
C ALA A 163 -12.11 -0.03 -23.31
N ARG A 164 -13.37 0.09 -23.75
CA ARG A 164 -13.70 0.76 -25.02
C ARG A 164 -13.44 2.26 -24.99
N ILE A 165 -13.71 2.91 -23.87
CA ILE A 165 -13.47 4.35 -23.68
C ILE A 165 -11.95 4.59 -23.55
N GLY A 166 -11.23 3.65 -22.93
CA GLY A 166 -9.78 3.63 -22.78
C GLY A 166 -8.95 3.68 -24.06
N LYS A 167 -9.55 3.53 -25.24
CA LYS A 167 -8.87 3.68 -26.55
C LYS A 167 -8.41 5.10 -26.86
N LEU A 168 -8.80 6.07 -26.03
CA LEU A 168 -8.29 7.43 -26.09
C LEU A 168 -6.97 7.50 -25.33
N ASP A 169 -5.88 7.76 -26.04
CA ASP A 169 -4.57 7.99 -25.45
C ASP A 169 -4.68 9.07 -24.35
N GLN A 170 -4.12 8.78 -23.17
CA GLN A 170 -4.11 9.66 -21.99
C GLN A 170 -5.45 9.88 -21.27
N LEU A 171 -6.51 9.13 -21.57
CA LEU A 171 -7.77 9.24 -20.82
C LEU A 171 -7.57 9.08 -19.30
N SER A 172 -6.69 8.16 -18.87
CA SER A 172 -6.35 7.97 -17.46
C SER A 172 -5.87 9.26 -16.81
N VAL A 173 -5.00 10.02 -17.49
CA VAL A 173 -4.45 11.29 -16.98
C VAL A 173 -5.55 12.34 -16.89
N VAL A 174 -6.44 12.42 -17.87
CA VAL A 174 -7.55 13.38 -17.89
C VAL A 174 -8.55 13.09 -16.76
N VAL A 175 -8.96 11.83 -16.61
CA VAL A 175 -9.88 11.43 -15.55
C VAL A 175 -9.26 11.64 -14.17
N ALA A 176 -7.99 11.27 -14.00
CA ALA A 176 -7.24 11.52 -12.78
C ALA A 176 -7.13 13.02 -12.47
N GLY A 177 -6.72 13.84 -13.43
CA GLY A 177 -6.62 15.29 -13.25
C GLY A 177 -7.97 15.94 -12.92
N LEU A 178 -9.06 15.48 -13.53
CA LEU A 178 -10.41 15.94 -13.20
C LEU A 178 -10.79 15.58 -11.76
N LEU A 179 -10.58 14.32 -11.36
CA LEU A 179 -10.87 13.87 -10.00
C LEU A 179 -10.00 14.61 -8.97
N LEU A 180 -8.74 14.90 -9.28
CA LEU A 180 -7.86 15.71 -8.43
C LEU A 180 -8.42 17.13 -8.24
N VAL A 181 -8.82 17.79 -9.32
CA VAL A 181 -9.42 19.14 -9.24
C VAL A 181 -10.69 19.13 -8.40
N LEU A 182 -11.57 18.14 -8.63
CA LEU A 182 -12.80 18.01 -7.85
C LEU A 182 -12.52 17.72 -6.37
N SER A 183 -11.58 16.83 -6.07
CA SER A 183 -11.20 16.52 -4.69
C SER A 183 -10.56 17.72 -4.00
N ALA A 184 -9.70 18.46 -4.68
CA ALA A 184 -9.08 19.66 -4.12
C ALA A 184 -10.09 20.78 -3.87
N GLU A 185 -11.01 21.02 -4.80
CA GLU A 185 -11.99 22.12 -4.69
C GLU A 185 -13.11 21.83 -3.69
N PHE A 186 -13.59 20.58 -3.64
CA PHE A 186 -14.80 20.25 -2.87
C PHE A 186 -14.52 19.52 -1.55
N LEU A 187 -13.32 18.97 -1.34
CA LEU A 187 -13.01 18.18 -0.14
C LEU A 187 -11.87 18.76 0.68
N ALA A 188 -10.90 19.45 0.08
CA ALA A 188 -9.82 20.05 0.86
C ALA A 188 -10.30 21.32 1.58
N ASP A 189 -9.79 21.56 2.77
CA ASP A 189 -9.93 22.85 3.44
C ASP A 189 -9.28 23.96 2.58
N ASP A 190 -9.83 25.19 2.66
CA ASP A 190 -9.45 26.33 1.82
C ASP A 190 -7.93 26.62 1.82
N ASP A 191 -7.27 26.41 2.96
CA ASP A 191 -5.83 26.61 3.13
C ASP A 191 -4.98 25.44 2.61
N LYS A 192 -5.57 24.27 2.36
CA LYS A 192 -4.90 23.04 1.91
C LYS A 192 -5.13 22.71 0.44
N ILE A 193 -6.01 23.42 -0.28
CA ILE A 193 -6.30 23.20 -1.71
C ILE A 193 -5.01 23.13 -2.53
N SER A 194 -4.12 24.12 -2.37
CA SER A 194 -2.87 24.18 -3.13
C SER A 194 -1.93 23.00 -2.82
N THR A 195 -1.84 22.61 -1.55
CA THR A 195 -1.04 21.49 -1.08
C THR A 195 -1.57 20.17 -1.65
N VAL A 196 -2.89 19.96 -1.63
CA VAL A 196 -3.56 18.79 -2.20
C VAL A 196 -3.32 18.70 -3.71
N MET A 197 -3.45 19.81 -4.43
CA MET A 197 -3.18 19.86 -5.88
C MET A 197 -1.72 19.49 -6.19
N VAL A 198 -0.75 20.08 -5.48
CA VAL A 198 0.68 19.78 -5.68
C VAL A 198 0.98 18.32 -5.36
N ALA A 199 0.51 17.82 -4.21
CA ALA A 199 0.75 16.45 -3.79
C ALA A 199 0.10 15.43 -4.74
N GLY A 200 -1.13 15.68 -5.19
CA GLY A 200 -1.82 14.84 -6.16
C GLY A 200 -1.11 14.79 -7.52
N VAL A 201 -0.64 15.95 -8.02
CA VAL A 201 0.18 16.00 -9.25
C VAL A 201 1.49 15.24 -9.07
N LEU A 202 2.17 15.37 -7.92
CA LEU A 202 3.36 14.59 -7.61
C LEU A 202 3.08 13.09 -7.58
N GLY A 203 1.92 12.66 -7.09
CA GLY A 203 1.46 11.27 -7.15
C GLY A 203 1.32 10.78 -8.60
N MET A 204 0.67 11.58 -9.45
CA MET A 204 0.55 11.28 -10.89
C MET A 204 1.91 11.23 -11.60
N ILE A 205 2.80 12.20 -11.32
CA ILE A 205 4.16 12.23 -11.88
C ILE A 205 4.93 10.99 -11.44
N THR A 206 4.84 10.60 -10.17
CA THR A 206 5.51 9.41 -9.65
C THR A 206 5.03 8.16 -10.36
N TYR A 207 3.72 8.02 -10.58
CA TYR A 207 3.18 6.92 -11.37
C TYR A 207 3.71 6.93 -12.81
N ILE A 208 3.64 8.06 -13.50
CA ILE A 208 4.10 8.19 -14.89
C ILE A 208 5.61 7.94 -14.99
N ALA A 209 6.40 8.38 -14.02
CA ALA A 209 7.84 8.11 -13.98
C ALA A 209 8.12 6.62 -13.79
N VAL A 210 7.38 5.96 -12.88
CA VAL A 210 7.53 4.52 -12.59
C VAL A 210 7.09 3.66 -13.78
N ASN A 211 6.00 4.01 -14.46
CA ASN A 211 5.49 3.24 -15.62
C ASN A 211 6.13 3.65 -16.95
N GLY A 212 6.27 4.94 -17.23
CA GLY A 212 6.76 5.48 -18.50
C GLY A 212 8.24 5.24 -18.75
N LEU A 213 9.06 5.11 -17.70
CA LEU A 213 10.44 4.64 -17.85
C LEU A 213 10.48 3.16 -18.30
N GLY A 214 9.47 2.35 -18.00
CA GLY A 214 9.38 0.98 -18.51
C GLY A 214 9.25 0.92 -20.04
N GLU A 215 8.45 1.79 -20.63
CA GLU A 215 8.15 1.81 -22.08
C GLU A 215 9.28 2.42 -22.92
N LEU A 216 9.89 3.52 -22.46
CA LEU A 216 11.03 4.15 -23.14
C LEU A 216 12.22 3.20 -23.27
N PHE A 217 12.43 2.30 -22.30
CA PHE A 217 13.54 1.34 -22.33
C PHE A 217 13.23 0.02 -23.03
N ASN A 218 11.95 -0.33 -23.25
CA ASN A 218 11.57 -1.46 -24.12
C ASN A 218 11.71 -1.10 -25.61
N THR A 219 11.71 0.19 -25.95
CA THR A 219 11.80 0.66 -27.35
C THR A 219 13.24 0.60 -27.88
N ASP A 220 14.26 0.64 -27.00
CA ASP A 220 15.68 0.54 -27.38
C ASP A 220 16.12 -0.90 -27.72
N GLU A 221 15.23 -1.90 -27.61
CA GLU A 221 15.55 -3.32 -27.89
C GLU A 221 15.80 -3.63 -29.38
N GLU A 222 15.47 -2.72 -30.31
CA GLU A 222 15.69 -2.92 -31.76
C GLU A 222 17.03 -2.37 -32.29
N GLY A 223 17.85 -1.71 -31.47
CA GLY A 223 19.09 -1.13 -31.96
C GLY A 223 20.13 -0.87 -30.89
N GLU A 224 21.01 -1.85 -30.63
CA GLU A 224 22.47 -1.67 -30.65
C GLU A 224 23.20 -2.94 -30.17
N GLY A 225 24.25 -3.31 -30.92
CA GLY A 225 25.05 -4.49 -30.69
C GLY A 225 26.16 -4.32 -29.65
N ALA A 226 26.53 -5.45 -29.06
CA ALA A 226 27.84 -5.77 -28.48
C ALA A 226 28.42 -4.83 -27.40
N SER A 227 28.17 -5.15 -26.12
CA SER A 227 29.17 -4.97 -25.06
C SER A 227 28.94 -5.96 -23.91
N GLY A 228 30.04 -6.46 -23.31
CA GLY A 228 30.07 -7.56 -22.33
C GLY A 228 29.55 -7.23 -20.92
N GLY A 229 28.35 -6.65 -20.82
CA GLY A 229 27.58 -6.54 -19.58
C GLY A 229 26.46 -7.60 -19.48
N PRO A 230 25.61 -7.57 -18.43
CA PRO A 230 24.38 -8.36 -18.42
C PRO A 230 23.63 -8.15 -19.73
N SER A 231 23.06 -9.22 -20.32
CA SER A 231 22.31 -9.09 -21.58
C SER A 231 21.25 -7.99 -21.46
N GLU A 232 20.92 -7.31 -22.56
CA GLU A 232 19.90 -6.26 -22.55
C GLU A 232 18.57 -6.77 -21.95
N LEU A 233 18.22 -8.04 -22.21
CA LEU A 233 17.09 -8.74 -21.58
C LEU A 233 17.17 -8.79 -20.04
N ALA A 234 18.37 -9.03 -19.49
CA ALA A 234 18.60 -9.04 -18.05
C ALA A 234 18.50 -7.63 -17.44
N LYS A 235 18.91 -6.59 -18.19
CA LYS A 235 18.72 -5.19 -17.79
C LYS A 235 17.26 -4.77 -17.82
N ALA A 236 16.50 -5.14 -18.86
CA ALA A 236 15.06 -4.88 -18.97
C ALA A 236 14.27 -5.57 -17.83
N THR A 237 14.55 -6.86 -17.58
CA THR A 237 13.95 -7.62 -16.48
C THR A 237 14.33 -7.04 -15.11
N GLY A 238 15.58 -6.59 -14.95
CA GLY A 238 16.06 -5.90 -13.75
C GLY A 238 15.31 -4.59 -13.49
N LYS A 239 15.17 -3.73 -14.50
CA LYS A 239 14.47 -2.44 -14.41
C LYS A 239 12.97 -2.62 -14.14
N ALA A 240 12.30 -3.53 -14.86
CA ALA A 240 10.88 -3.81 -14.64
C ALA A 240 10.61 -4.28 -13.20
N GLY A 241 11.47 -5.17 -12.67
CA GLY A 241 11.36 -5.60 -11.28
C GLY A 241 11.69 -4.50 -10.26
N PHE A 242 12.58 -3.56 -10.58
CA PHE A 242 12.84 -2.39 -9.72
C PHE A 242 11.62 -1.48 -9.63
N PHE A 243 10.94 -1.22 -10.75
CA PHE A 243 9.73 -0.39 -10.74
C PHE A 243 8.57 -1.07 -10.01
N LEU A 244 8.38 -2.38 -10.21
CA LEU A 244 7.42 -3.16 -9.40
C LEU A 244 7.77 -3.14 -7.91
N PHE A 245 9.06 -3.10 -7.57
CA PHE A 245 9.51 -2.98 -6.18
C PHE A 245 9.15 -1.61 -5.60
N LEU A 246 9.52 -0.53 -6.28
CA LEU A 246 9.13 0.83 -5.87
C LEU A 246 7.62 0.98 -5.75
N TYR A 247 6.88 0.42 -6.69
CA TYR A 247 5.43 0.38 -6.66
C TYR A 247 4.89 -0.28 -5.38
N LEU A 248 5.46 -1.43 -4.99
CA LEU A 248 5.06 -2.11 -3.75
C LEU A 248 5.40 -1.29 -2.49
N GLU A 249 6.52 -0.57 -2.49
CA GLU A 249 6.90 0.27 -1.35
C GLU A 249 6.03 1.54 -1.25
N VAL A 250 5.57 2.11 -2.38
CA VAL A 250 4.59 3.22 -2.39
C VAL A 250 3.21 2.77 -1.91
N LEU A 251 2.79 1.55 -2.27
CA LEU A 251 1.60 0.93 -1.70
C LEU A 251 1.73 0.80 -0.19
N ASP A 252 2.84 0.22 0.29
CA ASP A 252 3.07 0.07 1.74
C ASP A 252 3.10 1.44 2.44
N ALA A 253 3.62 2.50 1.80
CA ALA A 253 3.56 3.88 2.31
C ALA A 253 2.14 4.34 2.60
N SER A 254 1.30 4.22 1.58
CA SER A 254 -0.06 4.76 1.58
C SER A 254 -0.89 4.04 2.64
N PHE A 255 -0.75 2.72 2.71
CA PHE A 255 -1.45 1.87 3.66
C PHE A 255 -0.93 1.97 5.10
N SER A 256 0.39 2.10 5.25
CA SER A 256 1.01 2.23 6.56
C SER A 256 0.62 3.53 7.26
N PHE A 257 0.25 4.57 6.51
CA PHE A 257 -0.15 5.84 7.08
C PHE A 257 -1.46 5.71 7.87
N ASP A 258 -2.48 5.08 7.30
CA ASP A 258 -3.76 4.82 7.97
C ASP A 258 -3.58 3.95 9.22
N GLY A 259 -2.67 2.96 9.17
CA GLY A 259 -2.32 2.15 10.33
C GLY A 259 -1.72 2.97 11.48
N VAL A 260 -0.86 3.95 11.18
CA VAL A 260 -0.26 4.83 12.18
C VAL A 260 -1.29 5.81 12.75
N ILE A 261 -2.19 6.35 11.94
CA ILE A 261 -3.29 7.19 12.43
C ILE A 261 -4.23 6.39 13.34
N GLY A 262 -4.60 5.17 12.95
CA GLY A 262 -5.40 4.27 13.78
C GLY A 262 -4.71 3.87 15.09
N ALA A 263 -3.37 3.91 15.14
CA ALA A 263 -2.59 3.65 16.35
C ALA A 263 -2.82 4.71 17.43
N PHE A 264 -2.93 5.97 17.03
CA PHE A 264 -3.10 7.09 17.96
C PHE A 264 -4.42 7.04 18.73
N ALA A 265 -5.44 6.37 18.17
CA ALA A 265 -6.68 6.08 18.91
C ALA A 265 -6.47 5.14 20.12
N ILE A 266 -5.32 4.45 20.20
CA ILE A 266 -4.98 3.52 21.28
C ILE A 266 -3.86 4.07 22.18
N THR A 267 -2.84 4.71 21.62
CA THR A 267 -1.72 5.30 22.37
C THR A 267 -0.94 6.30 21.53
N ALA A 268 -0.40 7.35 22.14
CA ALA A 268 0.55 8.26 21.49
C ALA A 268 2.03 7.89 21.73
N ASP A 269 2.33 6.79 22.44
CA ASP A 269 3.70 6.38 22.71
C ASP A 269 4.35 5.80 21.43
N PRO A 270 5.37 6.46 20.85
CA PRO A 270 5.97 6.03 19.58
C PRO A 270 6.71 4.70 19.70
N ILE A 271 7.19 4.33 20.89
CA ILE A 271 7.89 3.05 21.12
C ILE A 271 6.86 1.93 21.09
N ILE A 272 5.70 2.11 21.72
CA ILE A 272 4.61 1.13 21.70
C ILE A 272 4.06 0.98 20.27
N ILE A 273 3.84 2.10 19.56
CA ILE A 273 3.44 2.12 18.14
C ILE A 273 4.45 1.37 17.27
N ALA A 274 5.74 1.66 17.43
CA ALA A 274 6.81 1.01 16.68
C ALA A 274 6.82 -0.50 16.92
N LEU A 275 6.73 -0.95 18.17
CA LEU A 275 6.75 -2.38 18.53
C LEU A 275 5.51 -3.12 18.02
N GLY A 276 4.33 -2.50 18.12
CA GLY A 276 3.06 -3.07 17.69
C GLY A 276 2.89 -3.07 16.17
N LEU A 277 2.75 -1.90 15.56
CA LEU A 277 2.53 -1.77 14.11
C LEU A 277 3.79 -2.06 13.30
N GLY A 278 4.90 -1.44 13.69
CA GLY A 278 6.20 -1.56 13.02
C GLY A 278 6.73 -2.99 13.02
N PHE A 279 7.01 -3.52 14.19
CA PHE A 279 7.68 -4.82 14.29
C PHE A 279 6.72 -6.00 14.17
N ILE A 280 5.65 -6.05 14.96
CA ILE A 280 4.73 -7.20 14.93
C ILE A 280 3.90 -7.18 13.65
N GLY A 281 3.18 -6.09 13.43
CA GLY A 281 2.23 -5.96 12.34
C GLY A 281 2.87 -6.12 10.96
N ALA A 282 3.89 -5.31 10.63
CA ALA A 282 4.56 -5.39 9.33
C ALA A 282 5.16 -6.78 9.05
N MET A 283 5.73 -7.43 10.08
CA MET A 283 6.28 -8.80 9.93
C MET A 283 5.18 -9.83 9.67
N PHE A 284 3.99 -9.68 10.26
CA PHE A 284 2.87 -10.60 10.01
C PHE A 284 2.23 -10.33 8.65
N VAL A 285 1.94 -9.08 8.31
CA VAL A 285 1.43 -8.67 6.99
C VAL A 285 2.34 -9.22 5.90
N ARG A 286 3.67 -9.09 6.06
CA ARG A 286 4.62 -9.62 5.09
C ARG A 286 4.64 -11.15 5.04
N SER A 287 4.60 -11.83 6.18
CA SER A 287 4.50 -13.29 6.21
C SER A 287 3.23 -13.80 5.54
N ILE A 288 2.11 -13.06 5.66
CA ILE A 288 0.87 -13.34 4.92
C ILE A 288 1.10 -13.17 3.42
N THR A 289 1.73 -12.09 2.97
CA THR A 289 2.07 -11.89 1.56
C THR A 289 2.91 -13.05 1.01
N VAL A 290 3.98 -13.44 1.72
CA VAL A 290 4.84 -14.58 1.33
C VAL A 290 4.04 -15.87 1.27
N PHE A 291 3.19 -16.10 2.27
CA PHE A 291 2.36 -17.28 2.35
C PHE A 291 1.41 -17.36 1.15
N LEU A 292 0.74 -16.27 0.80
CA LEU A 292 -0.16 -16.18 -0.34
C LEU A 292 0.56 -16.45 -1.66
N VAL A 293 1.74 -15.87 -1.87
CA VAL A 293 2.53 -16.12 -3.09
C VAL A 293 3.00 -17.56 -3.18
N ARG A 294 3.57 -18.12 -2.10
CA ARG A 294 4.17 -19.47 -2.11
C ARG A 294 3.15 -20.60 -2.16
N LYS A 295 1.95 -20.39 -1.61
CA LYS A 295 0.91 -21.43 -1.68
C LYS A 295 0.38 -21.66 -3.08
N GLY A 296 0.69 -20.79 -4.05
CA GLY A 296 0.25 -20.93 -5.44
C GLY A 296 -1.26 -20.82 -5.62
N THR A 297 -2.04 -20.63 -4.55
CA THR A 297 -3.51 -20.56 -4.60
C THR A 297 -4.01 -19.43 -5.50
N LEU A 298 -3.21 -18.37 -5.69
CA LEU A 298 -3.58 -17.28 -6.60
C LEU A 298 -3.57 -17.70 -8.09
N SER A 299 -2.77 -18.69 -8.49
CA SER A 299 -2.72 -19.20 -9.88
C SER A 299 -4.03 -19.88 -10.25
N ASP A 300 -4.65 -20.55 -9.27
CA ASP A 300 -5.90 -21.28 -9.44
C ASP A 300 -7.11 -20.35 -9.52
N TYR A 301 -6.97 -19.07 -9.12
CA TYR A 301 -8.08 -18.13 -9.00
C TYR A 301 -7.94 -16.96 -9.97
N VAL A 302 -8.44 -17.17 -11.18
CA VAL A 302 -8.32 -16.23 -12.31
C VAL A 302 -8.83 -14.81 -12.02
N TYR A 303 -9.92 -14.66 -11.25
CA TYR A 303 -10.47 -13.32 -10.97
C TYR A 303 -9.78 -12.58 -9.81
N LEU A 304 -8.90 -13.25 -9.06
CA LEU A 304 -8.30 -12.65 -7.86
C LEU A 304 -7.45 -11.43 -8.18
N GLU A 305 -6.80 -11.43 -9.33
CA GLU A 305 -6.09 -10.26 -9.85
C GLU A 305 -7.02 -9.07 -10.13
N HIS A 306 -8.19 -9.33 -10.71
CA HIS A 306 -9.20 -8.28 -10.95
C HIS A 306 -9.70 -7.73 -9.62
N GLY A 307 -10.04 -8.60 -8.68
CA GLY A 307 -10.46 -8.20 -7.34
C GLY A 307 -9.44 -7.30 -6.64
N ALA A 308 -8.15 -7.61 -6.77
CA ALA A 308 -7.08 -6.78 -6.22
C ALA A 308 -7.04 -5.38 -6.86
N HIS A 309 -7.16 -5.26 -8.18
CA HIS A 309 -7.19 -3.93 -8.83
C HIS A 309 -8.45 -3.14 -8.48
N TRP A 310 -9.61 -3.78 -8.38
CA TRP A 310 -10.83 -3.13 -7.90
C TRP A 310 -10.72 -2.65 -6.44
N ALA A 311 -10.04 -3.43 -5.58
CA ALA A 311 -9.73 -2.99 -4.22
C ALA A 311 -8.81 -1.76 -4.22
N ILE A 312 -7.76 -1.74 -5.05
CA ILE A 312 -6.89 -0.56 -5.22
C ILE A 312 -7.68 0.66 -5.71
N GLY A 313 -8.56 0.49 -6.68
CA GLY A 313 -9.41 1.58 -7.18
C GLY A 313 -10.34 2.12 -6.10
N ALA A 314 -10.97 1.23 -5.32
CA ALA A 314 -11.84 1.63 -4.22
C ALA A 314 -11.07 2.38 -3.13
N LEU A 315 -9.88 1.90 -2.77
CA LEU A 315 -8.97 2.59 -1.86
C LEU A 315 -8.56 3.96 -2.39
N ALA A 316 -8.20 4.09 -3.67
CA ALA A 316 -7.81 5.36 -4.25
C ALA A 316 -8.94 6.41 -4.09
N ILE A 317 -10.19 5.99 -4.31
CA ILE A 317 -11.36 6.84 -4.10
C ILE A 317 -11.56 7.14 -2.60
N ILE A 318 -11.40 6.15 -1.71
CA ILE A 318 -11.48 6.35 -0.26
C ILE A 318 -10.44 7.38 0.19
N LEU A 319 -9.18 7.28 -0.27
CA LEU A 319 -8.14 8.26 0.03
C LEU A 319 -8.52 9.66 -0.46
N LEU A 320 -9.01 9.79 -1.70
CA LEU A 320 -9.46 11.08 -2.21
C LEU A 320 -10.64 11.67 -1.42
N VAL A 321 -11.60 10.84 -1.01
CA VAL A 321 -12.72 11.26 -0.15
C VAL A 321 -12.24 11.62 1.25
N SER A 322 -11.22 10.92 1.75
CA SER A 322 -10.66 11.11 3.09
C SER A 322 -9.96 12.45 3.28
N ILE A 323 -9.68 13.17 2.20
CA ILE A 323 -9.13 14.54 2.23
C ILE A 323 -10.00 15.49 3.06
N GLY A 324 -11.33 15.37 2.95
CA GLY A 324 -12.28 16.23 3.66
C GLY A 324 -13.21 15.52 4.63
N VAL A 325 -13.27 14.19 4.57
CA VAL A 325 -14.20 13.39 5.38
C VAL A 325 -13.44 12.30 6.09
N HIS A 326 -13.49 12.26 7.41
CA HIS A 326 -12.88 11.14 8.14
C HIS A 326 -13.59 9.83 7.80
N ILE A 327 -12.85 8.87 7.23
CA ILE A 327 -13.34 7.53 6.91
C ILE A 327 -12.70 6.57 7.90
N SER A 328 -13.53 5.76 8.56
CA SER A 328 -13.02 4.73 9.46
C SER A 328 -12.20 3.69 8.68
N GLU A 329 -11.05 3.33 9.24
CA GLU A 329 -10.12 2.33 8.72
C GLU A 329 -10.81 0.96 8.59
N LEU A 330 -11.81 0.69 9.44
CA LEU A 330 -12.65 -0.51 9.35
C LEU A 330 -13.45 -0.55 8.05
N ILE A 331 -13.95 0.59 7.57
CA ILE A 331 -14.67 0.68 6.29
C ILE A 331 -13.68 0.43 5.16
N THR A 332 -12.52 1.06 5.20
CA THR A 332 -11.46 0.90 4.19
C THR A 332 -11.05 -0.57 4.06
N GLY A 333 -10.68 -1.22 5.16
CA GLY A 333 -10.29 -2.64 5.16
C GLY A 333 -11.45 -3.57 4.77
N PHE A 334 -12.69 -3.27 5.17
CA PHE A 334 -13.85 -4.08 4.78
C PHE A 334 -14.11 -4.04 3.28
N VAL A 335 -13.94 -2.88 2.63
CA VAL A 335 -14.09 -2.74 1.18
C VAL A 335 -13.05 -3.60 0.45
N GLY A 336 -11.79 -3.59 0.89
CA GLY A 336 -10.75 -4.46 0.36
C GLY A 336 -11.09 -5.95 0.50
N ILE A 337 -11.51 -6.37 1.70
CA ILE A 337 -11.94 -7.75 1.97
C ILE A 337 -13.12 -8.15 1.08
N LEU A 338 -14.08 -7.24 0.84
CA LEU A 338 -15.26 -7.51 0.02
C LEU A 338 -14.87 -7.77 -1.44
N PHE A 339 -14.00 -6.95 -2.03
CA PHE A 339 -13.55 -7.17 -3.41
C PHE A 339 -12.72 -8.44 -3.55
N ILE A 340 -11.76 -8.65 -2.66
CA ILE A 340 -10.90 -9.85 -2.67
C ILE A 340 -11.73 -11.11 -2.44
N GLY A 341 -12.62 -11.09 -1.44
CA GLY A 341 -13.50 -12.20 -1.11
C GLY A 341 -14.48 -12.52 -2.24
N ALA A 342 -15.08 -11.51 -2.86
CA ALA A 342 -15.99 -11.69 -4.00
C ALA A 342 -15.28 -12.26 -5.22
N ALA A 343 -14.04 -11.84 -5.49
CA ALA A 343 -13.21 -12.35 -6.57
C ALA A 343 -12.79 -13.81 -6.33
N LEU A 344 -12.44 -14.14 -5.08
CA LEU A 344 -12.13 -15.51 -4.67
C LEU A 344 -13.36 -16.43 -4.83
N ILE A 345 -14.52 -16.03 -4.29
CA ILE A 345 -15.76 -16.81 -4.40
C ILE A 345 -16.16 -16.99 -5.87
N SER A 346 -16.07 -15.94 -6.67
CA SER A 346 -16.36 -16.01 -8.11
C SER A 346 -15.41 -16.96 -8.84
N SER A 347 -14.13 -16.97 -8.48
CA SER A 347 -13.14 -17.88 -9.06
C SER A 347 -13.43 -19.33 -8.67
N ILE A 348 -13.74 -19.60 -7.40
CA ILE A 348 -14.13 -20.93 -6.92
C ILE A 348 -15.38 -21.44 -7.67
N ARG A 349 -16.39 -20.58 -7.83
CA ARG A 349 -17.62 -20.91 -8.58
C ARG A 349 -17.33 -21.24 -10.05
N ARG A 350 -16.45 -20.46 -10.71
CA ARG A 350 -16.02 -20.73 -12.07
C ARG A 350 -15.31 -22.07 -12.18
N ASN A 351 -14.34 -22.35 -11.30
CA ASN A 351 -13.58 -23.60 -11.33
C ASN A 351 -14.50 -24.80 -11.10
N LYS A 352 -15.45 -24.70 -10.16
CA LYS A 352 -16.45 -25.74 -9.94
C LYS A 352 -17.28 -26.02 -11.20
N LYS A 353 -17.72 -24.96 -11.89
CA LYS A 353 -18.48 -25.09 -13.15
C LYS A 353 -17.66 -25.72 -14.27
N LEU A 354 -16.37 -25.39 -14.40
CA LEU A 354 -15.47 -25.99 -15.39
C LEU A 354 -15.27 -27.49 -15.14
N VAL A 355 -15.07 -27.87 -13.88
CA VAL A 355 -14.99 -29.29 -13.46
C VAL A 355 -16.30 -30.03 -13.75
N GLU A 356 -17.46 -29.43 -13.46
CA GLU A 356 -18.78 -30.00 -13.78
C GLU A 356 -19.01 -30.15 -15.30
N GLN A 357 -18.35 -29.34 -16.12
CA GLN A 357 -18.40 -29.39 -17.58
C GLN A 357 -17.35 -30.33 -18.19
N GLY A 358 -16.51 -30.96 -17.37
CA GLY A 358 -15.43 -31.85 -17.83
C GLY A 358 -14.28 -31.13 -18.54
N GLU A 359 -14.17 -29.80 -18.37
CA GLU A 359 -13.02 -29.03 -18.86
C GLU A 359 -11.89 -29.07 -17.82
N ASP A 360 -10.66 -29.40 -18.25
CA ASP A 360 -9.49 -29.41 -17.38
C ASP A 360 -9.21 -27.99 -16.85
N THR A 361 -9.20 -27.85 -15.52
CA THR A 361 -8.96 -26.56 -14.84
C THR A 361 -7.56 -26.00 -15.05
N GLU A 362 -6.60 -26.80 -15.54
CA GLU A 362 -5.21 -26.38 -15.77
C GLU A 362 -5.01 -25.56 -17.07
N LEU A 363 -5.95 -25.55 -18.01
CA LEU A 363 -5.67 -25.12 -19.40
C LEU A 363 -6.07 -23.69 -19.79
N LYS A 364 -6.49 -22.82 -18.87
CA LYS A 364 -6.90 -21.44 -19.22
C LYS A 364 -6.55 -20.39 -18.13
N VAL A 365 -5.29 -20.40 -17.68
CA VAL A 365 -4.69 -19.28 -16.92
C VAL A 365 -3.93 -18.37 -17.89
#